data_AF-A0A931X1U2-F1
#
_entry.id   AF-A0A931X1U2-F1
#
_cell.length_a   1.000
_cell.length_b   1.000
_cell.length_c   1.000
_cell.angle_alpha   90.00
_cell.angle_beta   90.00
_cell.angle_gamma   90.00
#
_symmetry.space_group_name_H-M   'P 1'
#
loop_
_entity.id
_entity.type
_entity.pdbx_description
1 polymer ?
#
loop_
_entity_poly.entity_id
_entity_poly.type
_entity_poly.pdbx_seq_one_letter_code
_entity_poly.pdbx_strand_id
1 'polypeptide(L)' 'MLKGLKRIHFTGIGGVGMSALAQLLQAWGYEVSGSDRARDQGRDAWLYRK' A
#
# COMPACT_ATOMS: atom_id res chain seq x y z
N MET A 1 5.10 15.26 10.79
CA MET A 1 5.10 13.98 11.53
C MET A 1 5.82 12.83 10.78
N LEU A 2 6.23 12.98 9.51
CA LEU A 2 7.11 12.01 8.81
C LEU A 2 8.21 12.76 8.02
N LYS A 3 8.97 13.66 8.67
CA LYS A 3 10.05 14.42 7.99
C LYS A 3 11.20 13.46 7.65
N GLY A 4 11.63 13.45 6.38
CA GLY A 4 12.78 12.66 5.90
C GLY A 4 12.45 11.27 5.36
N LEU A 5 11.23 10.77 5.55
CA LEU A 5 10.79 9.48 4.98
C LEU A 5 10.32 9.68 3.53
N LYS A 6 11.07 9.13 2.57
CA LYS A 6 10.67 9.11 1.15
C LYS A 6 9.85 7.88 0.77
N ARG A 7 10.12 6.75 1.40
CA ARG A 7 9.57 5.44 1.04
C ARG A 7 8.91 4.76 2.23
N ILE A 8 7.73 4.22 2.01
CA ILE A 8 6.91 3.54 3.02
C ILE A 8 6.56 2.14 2.48
N HIS A 9 6.80 1.11 3.29
CA HIS A 9 6.45 -0.27 2.95
C HIS A 9 5.37 -0.79 3.89
N PHE A 10 4.29 -1.30 3.32
CA PHE A 10 3.17 -1.88 4.06
C PHE A 10 3.18 -3.41 4.01
N THR A 11 3.23 -4.04 5.19
CA THR A 11 2.99 -5.47 5.34
C THR A 11 1.48 -5.71 5.47
N GLY A 12 0.88 -6.50 4.58
CA GLY A 12 -0.58 -6.67 4.49
C GLY A 12 -1.27 -5.51 3.76
N ILE A 13 -0.65 -4.97 2.71
CA ILE A 13 -1.15 -3.78 1.97
C ILE A 13 -2.51 -4.03 1.29
N GLY A 14 -2.91 -5.29 1.07
CA GLY A 14 -4.19 -5.65 0.48
C GLY A 14 -5.38 -5.54 1.43
N GLY A 15 -5.15 -5.34 2.73
CA GLY A 15 -6.22 -5.13 3.72
C GLY A 15 -6.97 -3.81 3.50
N VAL A 16 -8.27 -3.78 3.83
CA VAL A 16 -9.15 -2.61 3.59
C VAL A 16 -8.63 -1.31 4.21
N GLY A 17 -8.09 -1.34 5.44
CA GLY A 17 -7.53 -0.16 6.08
C GLY A 17 -6.16 0.23 5.54
N MET A 18 -5.30 -0.77 5.28
CA MET A 18 -3.92 -0.55 4.84
C MET A 18 -3.87 0.01 3.43
N SER A 19 -4.72 -0.50 2.56
CA SER A 19 -4.85 -0.02 1.18
C SER A 19 -5.38 1.41 1.10
N ALA A 20 -6.31 1.81 1.96
CA ALA A 20 -6.77 3.19 2.05
C ALA A 20 -5.64 4.14 2.49
N LEU A 21 -4.88 3.75 3.51
CA LEU A 21 -3.74 4.53 3.99
C LEU A 21 -2.60 4.60 2.95
N ALA A 22 -2.32 3.49 2.27
CA ALA A 22 -1.33 3.42 1.21
C ALA A 22 -1.66 4.38 0.05
N GLN A 23 -2.92 4.42 -0.37
CA GLN A 23 -3.38 5.36 -1.40
C GLN A 23 -3.27 6.82 -0.94
N LEU A 24 -3.66 7.12 0.31
CA LEU A 24 -3.58 8.48 0.86
C LEU A 24 -2.14 8.98 0.89
N LEU A 25 -1.21 8.17 1.38
CA LEU A 25 0.22 8.53 1.43
C LEU A 25 0.80 8.68 0.03
N GLN A 26 0.40 7.83 -0.92
CA GLN A 26 0.81 7.98 -2.31
C GLN A 26 0.29 9.29 -2.91
N ALA A 27 -0.96 9.68 -2.62
CA ALA A 27 -1.53 10.96 -3.03
C ALA A 27 -0.81 12.16 -2.38
N TRP A 28 -0.21 12.00 -1.21
CA TRP A 28 0.63 13.00 -0.54
C TRP A 28 2.09 13.00 -1.02
N GLY A 29 2.43 12.20 -2.04
CA GLY A 29 3.75 12.20 -2.67
C GLY A 29 4.78 11.26 -2.03
N TYR A 30 4.36 10.36 -1.15
CA TYR A 30 5.24 9.32 -0.62
C TYR A 30 5.38 8.16 -1.62
N GLU A 31 6.57 7.58 -1.72
CA GLU A 31 6.79 6.34 -2.46
C GLU A 31 6.26 5.17 -1.62
N VAL A 32 5.20 4.50 -2.08
CA VAL A 32 4.54 3.43 -1.33
C VAL A 32 4.77 2.09 -2.00
N SER A 33 5.13 1.10 -1.19
CA SER A 33 5.27 -0.30 -1.58
C SER A 33 4.57 -1.19 -0.55
N GLY A 34 4.38 -2.47 -0.85
CA GLY A 34 3.85 -3.39 0.14
C GLY A 34 3.81 -4.84 -0.31
N SER A 35 3.65 -5.73 0.67
CA SER A 35 3.47 -7.17 0.52
C SER A 35 2.09 -7.60 1.00
N ASP A 36 1.52 -8.62 0.37
CA ASP A 36 0.28 -9.23 0.83
C ASP A 36 0.20 -10.69 0.37
N ARG A 37 -0.24 -11.58 1.25
CA ARG A 37 -0.36 -13.02 0.94
C ARG A 37 -1.36 -13.29 -0.17
N ALA A 38 -2.38 -12.46 -0.33
CA ALA A 38 -3.34 -12.61 -1.42
C ALA A 38 -2.65 -12.37 -2.78
N ARG A 39 -1.77 -11.38 -2.86
CA ARG A 39 -0.98 -11.08 -4.06
C ARG A 39 -0.05 -12.23 -4.43
N ASP A 40 0.63 -12.81 -3.44
CA ASP A 40 1.51 -13.97 -3.63
C ASP A 40 0.75 -15.21 -4.15
N GLN A 41 -0.56 -15.28 -3.88
CA GLN A 41 -1.45 -16.33 -4.35
C GLN A 41 -2.16 -15.99 -5.67
N GLY A 42 -1.74 -14.92 -6.37
CA GLY A 42 -2.37 -14.45 -7.61
C GLY A 42 -3.78 -13.88 -7.41
N ARG A 43 -4.17 -13.61 -6.17
CA ARG A 43 -5.45 -12.98 -5.82
C ARG A 43 -5.23 -11.48 -5.69
N ASP A 44 -5.31 -10.79 -6.82
CA ASP A 44 -5.30 -9.32 -6.80
C ASP A 44 -6.59 -8.82 -6.15
N ALA A 45 -6.44 -8.18 -4.99
CA ALA A 45 -7.52 -7.45 -4.35
C ALA A 45 -8.09 -6.41 -5.33
N TRP A 46 -9.39 -6.12 -5.24
CA TRP A 46 -10.07 -5.15 -6.12
C TRP A 46 -9.33 -3.80 -6.21
N LEU A 47 -8.64 -3.42 -5.14
CA LEU A 47 -7.80 -2.22 -5.04
C LEU A 47 -6.60 -2.16 -6.01
N TYR A 48 -6.12 -3.28 -6.55
CA TYR A 48 -5.01 -3.29 -7.52
C TYR A 48 -5.47 -3.30 -8.98
N ARG A 49 -6.76 -3.55 -9.23
CA ARG A 49 -7.34 -3.38 -10.56
C ARG A 49 -7.68 -1.90 -10.74
N LYS A 50 -6.74 -1.15 -11.31
CA LYS A 50 -7.00 0.18 -11.86
C LYS A 50 -7.18 0.07 -13.37
#